data_AF-W4S294-F1
#
_entry.id   AF-W4S294-F1
#
_cell.length_a   1.000
_cell.length_b   1.000
_cell.length_c   1.000
_cell.angle_alpha   90.00
_cell.angle_beta   90.00
_cell.angle_gamma   90.00
#
_symmetry.space_group_name_H-M   'P 1'
#
loop_
_entity.id
_entity.type
_entity.pdbx_description
1 polymer ?
#
loop_
_entity_poly.entity_id
_entity_poly.type
_entity_poly.pdbx_seq_one_letter_code
_entity_poly.pdbx_strand_id
1 'polypeptide(L)'
;MVMHEIGHGLGAAGFLNKTTGVLGSGSGLTDVYTAQAFDNVQNKRFDDPAMTNALRAEAMRTPGRTVWAGTRLNREAALILDPRTLLQVSAPASAAGKFEVGFASFGPLATAANFPARAVVTVNDGVAAASASDGCETPFVNAAEVAGKVALIDRGTCAFAIKVKNAQLNGAVGVIVANNAAGVQTMGNAAPPITDITIPAIMVSQADGARLKGSAGVVAALYEDPELLQGTDTAGRTRLYSPSVVAGGSTFSHFDTDLQPNALMEPFDTPEVQAHLNIDLTPALFADIGWTLNRGLAKLGNCNTLVPTLETGGLIPGANISAENSLCKAQNAGNRLGYLTCMDEHARELQNQGAISRIQQAAVFVCATKVRP
;
A
#
# COMPACT_ATOMS: atom_id res chain seq x y z
N MET A 1 -4.25 13.23 -2.81
CA MET A 1 -3.22 14.31 -2.97
C MET A 1 -3.11 15.38 -1.86
N VAL A 2 -4.06 16.28 -1.56
CA VAL A 2 -3.77 17.44 -0.63
C VAL A 2 -3.33 17.03 0.78
N MET A 3 -4.04 16.10 1.42
CA MET A 3 -3.68 15.62 2.77
C MET A 3 -2.30 14.95 2.82
N HIS A 4 -1.90 14.31 1.72
CA HIS A 4 -0.59 13.68 1.57
C HIS A 4 0.54 14.72 1.57
N GLU A 5 0.39 15.80 0.79
CA GLU A 5 1.38 16.89 0.75
C GLU A 5 1.45 17.65 2.08
N ILE A 6 0.31 17.86 2.75
CA ILE A 6 0.29 18.39 4.13
C ILE A 6 1.08 17.45 5.04
N GLY A 7 0.95 16.13 4.87
CA GLY A 7 1.66 15.16 5.68
C GLY A 7 3.18 15.29 5.56
N HIS A 8 3.69 15.46 4.34
CA HIS A 8 5.10 15.80 4.12
C HIS A 8 5.50 17.13 4.76
N GLY A 9 4.67 18.17 4.63
CA GLY A 9 4.90 19.48 5.27
C GLY A 9 4.98 19.42 6.80
N LEU A 10 4.36 18.40 7.42
CA LEU A 10 4.39 18.14 8.86
C LEU A 10 5.51 17.15 9.28
N GLY A 11 6.39 16.75 8.37
CA GLY A 11 7.59 15.97 8.68
C GLY A 11 7.46 14.46 8.44
N ALA A 12 6.43 13.99 7.75
CA ALA A 12 6.39 12.62 7.23
C ALA A 12 7.34 12.46 6.02
N ALA A 13 8.64 12.71 6.23
CA ALA A 13 9.67 12.64 5.21
C ALA A 13 11.05 12.43 5.85
N GLY A 14 11.84 11.53 5.26
CA GLY A 14 13.22 11.31 5.70
C GLY A 14 14.23 12.09 4.87
N PHE A 15 15.11 12.85 5.53
CA PHE A 15 16.07 13.76 4.92
C PHE A 15 17.50 13.18 4.89
N LEU A 16 17.72 12.25 3.96
CA LEU A 16 19.06 11.81 3.59
C LEU A 16 19.19 11.60 2.09
N ASN A 17 20.42 11.53 1.60
CA ASN A 17 20.67 11.22 0.20
C ASN A 17 20.27 9.77 -0.10
N LYS A 18 19.25 9.59 -0.94
CA LYS A 18 18.66 8.27 -1.24
C LYS A 18 19.60 7.37 -2.07
N THR A 19 20.55 7.97 -2.77
CA THR A 19 21.54 7.26 -3.61
C THR A 19 22.78 6.88 -2.82
N THR A 20 23.30 7.77 -1.97
CA THR A 20 24.57 7.57 -1.26
C THR A 20 24.39 7.14 0.18
N GLY A 21 23.21 7.35 0.77
CA GLY A 21 22.89 7.05 2.17
C GLY A 21 23.46 8.05 3.18
N VAL A 22 24.00 9.19 2.71
CA VAL A 22 24.55 10.25 3.55
C VAL A 22 23.43 10.99 4.27
N LEU A 23 23.48 11.03 5.60
CA LEU A 23 22.51 11.71 6.46
C LEU A 23 22.59 13.25 6.36
N GLY A 24 21.43 13.90 6.52
CA GLY A 24 21.32 15.33 6.79
C GLY A 24 22.01 16.22 5.75
N SER A 25 21.90 15.85 4.46
CA SER A 25 22.57 16.54 3.36
C SER A 25 24.08 16.75 3.54
N GLY A 26 24.76 15.84 4.26
CA GLY A 26 26.20 15.90 4.52
C GLY A 26 26.58 16.37 5.92
N SER A 27 25.63 16.83 6.74
CA SER A 27 25.87 17.18 8.15
C SER A 27 26.12 15.97 9.05
N GLY A 28 25.70 14.77 8.62
CA GLY A 28 25.75 13.56 9.45
C GLY A 28 24.65 13.49 10.51
N LEU A 29 23.83 14.53 10.65
CA LEU A 29 22.68 14.54 11.56
C LEU A 29 21.50 13.79 10.96
N THR A 30 20.84 12.99 11.80
CA THR A 30 19.61 12.28 11.46
C THR A 30 18.39 13.14 11.82
N ASP A 31 17.37 13.14 10.97
CA ASP A 31 16.06 13.68 11.35
C ASP A 31 15.23 12.62 12.10
N VAL A 32 14.16 13.06 12.76
CA VAL A 32 13.32 12.17 13.59
C VAL A 32 12.62 11.08 12.77
N TYR A 33 12.28 11.33 11.51
CA TYR A 33 11.68 10.32 10.63
C TYR A 33 12.71 9.27 10.25
N THR A 34 13.88 9.70 9.76
CA THR A 34 15.00 8.81 9.42
C THR A 34 15.44 7.97 10.61
N ALA A 35 15.45 8.55 11.80
CA ALA A 35 15.76 7.81 13.02
C ALA A 35 14.82 6.60 13.21
N GLN A 36 13.56 6.65 12.74
CA GLN A 36 12.60 5.54 12.82
C GLN A 36 12.76 4.49 11.70
N ALA A 37 13.62 4.70 10.70
CA ALA A 37 13.87 3.67 9.70
C ALA A 37 14.80 2.57 10.22
N PHE A 38 14.49 1.33 9.88
CA PHE A 38 15.21 0.13 10.28
C PHE A 38 15.47 -0.79 9.10
N ASP A 39 16.68 -1.34 9.03
CA ASP A 39 17.08 -2.33 8.03
C ASP A 39 16.96 -3.74 8.61
N ASN A 40 16.09 -4.56 8.01
CA ASN A 40 15.87 -5.95 8.40
C ASN A 40 17.09 -6.86 8.22
N VAL A 41 17.95 -6.58 7.24
CA VAL A 41 19.14 -7.41 6.94
C VAL A 41 20.25 -7.09 7.92
N GLN A 42 20.49 -5.80 8.19
CA GLN A 42 21.53 -5.38 9.12
C GLN A 42 21.07 -5.45 10.59
N ASN A 43 19.77 -5.59 10.82
CA ASN A 43 19.13 -5.56 12.13
C ASN A 43 19.47 -4.27 12.90
N LYS A 44 19.41 -3.12 12.21
CA LYS A 44 19.86 -1.81 12.72
C LYS A 44 18.95 -0.67 12.28
N ARG A 45 18.84 0.34 13.15
CA ARG A 45 18.23 1.63 12.77
C ARG A 45 19.19 2.42 11.89
N PHE A 46 18.65 3.33 11.10
CA PHE A 46 19.46 4.15 10.20
C PHE A 46 20.38 5.11 10.97
N ASP A 47 20.05 5.47 12.20
CA ASP A 47 20.89 6.32 13.06
C ASP A 47 21.93 5.54 13.89
N ASP A 48 21.98 4.20 13.77
CA ASP A 48 23.02 3.39 14.41
C ASP A 48 24.43 3.77 13.85
N PRO A 49 25.45 3.98 14.71
CA PRO A 49 26.80 4.33 14.26
C PRO A 49 27.44 3.31 13.30
N ALA A 50 27.06 2.03 13.39
CA ALA A 50 27.53 0.98 12.50
C ALA A 50 26.77 0.94 11.17
N MET A 51 25.66 1.67 11.05
CA MET A 51 24.91 1.80 9.80
C MET A 51 25.62 2.77 8.86
N THR A 52 26.49 2.24 8.00
CA THR A 52 27.25 3.08 7.06
C THR A 52 26.34 3.68 5.98
N ASN A 53 26.82 4.73 5.30
CA ASN A 53 26.13 5.34 4.18
C ASN A 53 25.79 4.30 3.08
N ALA A 54 26.73 3.43 2.75
CA ALA A 54 26.51 2.37 1.76
C ALA A 54 25.38 1.41 2.18
N LEU A 55 25.33 1.01 3.46
CA LEU A 55 24.28 0.13 3.97
C LEU A 55 22.90 0.80 3.91
N ARG A 56 22.79 2.09 4.27
CA ARG A 56 21.51 2.83 4.13
C ARG A 56 21.07 2.91 2.67
N ALA A 57 22.00 3.24 1.77
CA ALA A 57 21.71 3.34 0.34
C ALA A 57 21.24 2.00 -0.25
N GLU A 58 21.80 0.89 0.22
CA GLU A 58 21.41 -0.46 -0.18
C GLU A 58 20.01 -0.80 0.36
N ALA A 59 19.74 -0.50 1.64
CA ALA A 59 18.44 -0.73 2.27
C ALA A 59 17.30 -0.02 1.53
N MET A 60 17.48 1.26 1.21
CA MET A 60 16.48 2.06 0.49
C MET A 60 16.29 1.66 -0.99
N ARG A 61 17.18 0.81 -1.52
CA ARG A 61 17.11 0.30 -2.90
C ARG A 61 16.83 -1.20 -2.96
N THR A 62 16.36 -1.77 -1.86
CA THR A 62 15.99 -3.19 -1.79
C THR A 62 14.54 -3.29 -1.31
N PRO A 63 13.60 -3.70 -2.20
CA PRO A 63 12.20 -3.83 -1.82
C PRO A 63 11.99 -4.72 -0.60
N GLY A 64 11.11 -4.29 0.32
CA GLY A 64 10.79 -5.01 1.56
C GLY A 64 11.87 -5.01 2.65
N ARG A 65 13.04 -4.42 2.43
CA ARG A 65 14.15 -4.43 3.41
C ARG A 65 14.01 -3.39 4.51
N THR A 66 13.51 -2.21 4.18
CA THR A 66 13.39 -1.09 5.13
C THR A 66 12.01 -1.08 5.76
N VAL A 67 11.96 -0.98 7.09
CA VAL A 67 10.72 -0.92 7.87
C VAL A 67 10.73 0.24 8.88
N TRP A 68 9.55 0.61 9.34
CA TRP A 68 9.35 1.59 10.39
C TRP A 68 9.48 0.94 11.77
N ALA A 69 10.31 1.51 12.64
CA ALA A 69 10.57 1.01 13.99
C ALA A 69 9.69 1.65 15.08
N GLY A 70 8.89 2.67 14.74
CA GLY A 70 8.03 3.34 15.70
C GLY A 70 6.91 2.44 16.22
N THR A 71 6.75 2.41 17.53
CA THR A 71 5.85 1.47 18.22
C THR A 71 4.37 1.79 18.00
N ARG A 72 4.02 3.08 17.86
CA ARG A 72 2.62 3.48 17.76
C ARG A 72 2.07 3.11 16.39
N LEU A 73 2.85 3.36 15.35
CA LEU A 73 2.50 2.99 13.99
C LEU A 73 2.30 1.49 13.84
N ASN A 74 3.27 0.68 14.29
CA ASN A 74 3.18 -0.77 14.16
C ASN A 74 2.02 -1.38 14.98
N ARG A 75 1.63 -0.75 16.08
CA ARG A 75 0.43 -1.15 16.85
C ARG A 75 -0.87 -0.86 16.09
N GLU A 76 -0.96 0.29 15.43
CA GLU A 76 -2.15 0.67 14.64
C GLU A 76 -2.21 -0.16 13.35
N ALA A 77 -1.06 -0.47 12.74
CA ALA A 77 -0.93 -1.37 11.60
C ALA A 77 -1.54 -2.76 11.88
N ALA A 78 -1.29 -3.32 13.07
CA ALA A 78 -1.88 -4.60 13.48
C ALA A 78 -3.40 -4.59 13.65
N LEU A 79 -4.04 -3.42 13.64
CA LEU A 79 -5.49 -3.29 13.76
C LEU A 79 -6.19 -3.06 12.43
N ILE A 80 -5.46 -2.61 11.40
CA ILE A 80 -6.06 -2.16 10.14
C ILE A 80 -5.51 -2.86 8.90
N LEU A 81 -4.30 -3.42 8.93
CA LEU A 81 -3.73 -4.10 7.78
C LEU A 81 -4.31 -5.51 7.65
N ASP A 82 -4.59 -5.89 6.42
CA ASP A 82 -5.14 -7.19 6.06
C ASP A 82 -4.10 -8.31 6.24
N PRO A 83 -4.53 -9.58 6.35
CA PRO A 83 -3.66 -10.74 6.27
C PRO A 83 -2.79 -10.73 5.01
N ARG A 84 -1.56 -11.21 5.10
CA ARG A 84 -0.63 -11.21 3.98
C ARG A 84 -1.04 -12.21 2.92
N THR A 85 -1.14 -11.76 1.68
CA THR A 85 -1.32 -12.66 0.54
C THR A 85 0.03 -13.19 0.09
N LEU A 86 0.14 -14.50 -0.09
CA LEU A 86 1.34 -15.20 -0.53
C LEU A 86 0.99 -16.13 -1.70
N LEU A 87 1.97 -16.37 -2.58
CA LEU A 87 1.89 -17.47 -3.54
C LEU A 87 2.25 -18.77 -2.82
N GLN A 88 1.28 -19.66 -2.63
CA GLN A 88 1.51 -21.01 -2.14
C GLN A 88 1.74 -21.97 -3.29
N VAL A 89 2.92 -22.59 -3.33
CA VAL A 89 3.24 -23.68 -4.24
C VAL A 89 3.12 -24.99 -3.50
N SER A 90 2.24 -25.87 -3.96
CA SER A 90 1.96 -27.17 -3.33
C SER A 90 2.66 -28.35 -4.01
N ALA A 91 3.10 -28.17 -5.26
CA ALA A 91 3.82 -29.19 -6.02
C ALA A 91 4.76 -28.55 -7.05
N PRO A 92 5.82 -29.26 -7.49
CA PRO A 92 6.37 -30.46 -6.84
C PRO A 92 7.00 -30.11 -5.48
N ALA A 93 7.30 -31.12 -4.65
CA ALA A 93 7.90 -30.90 -3.33
C ALA A 93 9.21 -30.08 -3.36
N SER A 94 9.99 -30.19 -4.44
CA SER A 94 11.20 -29.39 -4.66
C SER A 94 10.91 -27.89 -4.85
N ALA A 95 9.74 -27.53 -5.38
CA ALA A 95 9.30 -26.15 -5.59
C ALA A 95 8.39 -25.63 -4.46
N ALA A 96 7.90 -26.51 -3.59
CA ALA A 96 6.90 -26.17 -2.59
C ALA A 96 7.37 -25.10 -1.60
N GLY A 97 6.47 -24.21 -1.23
CA GLY A 97 6.75 -23.08 -0.36
C GLY A 97 5.67 -22.00 -0.42
N LYS A 98 5.80 -20.99 0.43
CA LYS A 98 5.03 -19.75 0.35
C LYS A 98 5.99 -18.63 -0.06
N PHE A 99 5.60 -17.83 -1.03
CA PHE A 99 6.43 -16.77 -1.59
C PHE A 99 5.70 -15.43 -1.52
N GLU A 100 6.45 -14.38 -1.18
CA GLU A 100 5.94 -13.01 -1.23
C GLU A 100 5.54 -12.65 -2.67
N VAL A 101 4.49 -11.84 -2.80
CA VAL A 101 3.97 -11.41 -4.09
C VAL A 101 3.91 -9.90 -4.19
N GLY A 102 4.10 -9.37 -5.39
CA GLY A 102 3.74 -8.00 -5.74
C GLY A 102 2.47 -7.98 -6.59
N PHE A 103 1.60 -7.00 -6.40
CA PHE A 103 0.32 -6.95 -7.11
C PHE A 103 0.38 -6.15 -8.41
N ALA A 104 -0.56 -6.41 -9.32
CA ALA A 104 -0.81 -5.55 -10.48
C ALA A 104 -1.75 -4.40 -10.13
N SER A 105 -1.44 -3.18 -10.57
CA SER A 105 -2.34 -2.02 -10.47
C SER A 105 -3.35 -1.96 -11.63
N PHE A 106 -3.59 -3.08 -12.30
CA PHE A 106 -4.42 -3.22 -13.49
C PHE A 106 -5.04 -4.61 -13.54
N GLY A 107 -6.15 -4.75 -14.28
CA GLY A 107 -6.96 -5.96 -14.23
C GLY A 107 -7.61 -6.15 -12.84
N PRO A 108 -8.22 -7.32 -12.58
CA PRO A 108 -8.74 -7.63 -11.26
C PRO A 108 -7.59 -7.87 -10.27
N LEU A 109 -7.71 -7.31 -9.06
CA LEU A 109 -6.80 -7.60 -7.95
C LEU A 109 -6.76 -9.11 -7.69
N ALA A 110 -5.55 -9.67 -7.58
CA ALA A 110 -5.38 -11.09 -7.34
C ALA A 110 -5.75 -11.45 -5.89
N THR A 111 -6.60 -12.46 -5.71
CA THR A 111 -7.06 -12.97 -4.41
C THR A 111 -7.07 -14.49 -4.43
N ALA A 112 -7.17 -15.14 -3.26
CA ALA A 112 -7.33 -16.59 -3.21
C ALA A 112 -8.58 -17.09 -3.98
N ALA A 113 -9.63 -16.26 -4.09
CA ALA A 113 -10.86 -16.59 -4.78
C ALA A 113 -10.71 -16.63 -6.32
N ASN A 114 -9.93 -15.70 -6.90
CA ASN A 114 -9.74 -15.63 -8.36
C ASN A 114 -8.39 -16.21 -8.84
N PHE A 115 -7.50 -16.57 -7.92
CA PHE A 115 -6.22 -17.22 -8.19
C PHE A 115 -6.12 -18.59 -7.46
N PRO A 116 -7.04 -19.55 -7.73
CA PRO A 116 -7.04 -20.85 -7.08
C PRO A 116 -5.89 -21.73 -7.57
N ALA A 117 -5.68 -22.87 -6.90
CA ALA A 117 -4.66 -23.85 -7.26
C ALA A 117 -4.76 -24.29 -8.72
N ARG A 118 -3.73 -23.96 -9.51
CA ARG A 118 -3.63 -24.31 -10.92
C ARG A 118 -2.20 -24.66 -11.29
N ALA A 119 -2.07 -25.45 -12.36
CA ALA A 119 -0.78 -25.70 -12.96
C ALA A 119 -0.17 -24.39 -13.48
N VAL A 120 1.12 -24.21 -13.26
CA VAL A 120 1.91 -23.07 -13.74
C VAL A 120 2.72 -23.52 -14.95
N VAL A 121 2.68 -22.74 -16.03
CA VAL A 121 3.38 -23.03 -17.28
C VAL A 121 4.21 -21.83 -17.70
N THR A 122 5.51 -22.04 -17.88
CA THR A 122 6.39 -21.02 -18.44
C THR A 122 6.00 -20.73 -19.89
N VAL A 123 5.81 -19.46 -20.19
CA VAL A 123 5.47 -18.99 -21.54
C VAL A 123 6.65 -19.22 -22.50
N ASN A 124 6.35 -19.50 -23.76
CA ASN A 124 7.28 -19.42 -24.87
C ASN A 124 6.67 -18.54 -25.97
N ASP A 125 7.13 -17.29 -26.09
CA ASP A 125 6.70 -16.35 -27.13
C ASP A 125 7.45 -16.53 -28.47
N GLY A 126 8.47 -17.38 -28.50
CA GLY A 126 9.26 -17.68 -29.68
C GLY A 126 10.35 -16.66 -30.01
N VAL A 127 10.54 -15.60 -29.20
CA VAL A 127 11.48 -14.51 -29.46
C VAL A 127 12.44 -14.30 -28.30
N ALA A 128 13.72 -14.63 -28.53
CA ALA A 128 14.76 -14.54 -27.50
C ALA A 128 15.44 -13.16 -27.44
N ALA A 129 14.68 -12.05 -27.35
CA ALA A 129 15.27 -10.71 -27.24
C ALA A 129 15.97 -10.50 -25.88
N ALA A 130 15.26 -10.79 -24.78
CA ALA A 130 15.82 -10.89 -23.43
C ALA A 130 15.63 -12.30 -22.84
N SER A 131 14.48 -12.92 -23.12
CA SER A 131 14.13 -14.30 -22.79
C SER A 131 12.98 -14.68 -23.70
N ALA A 132 12.93 -15.91 -24.22
CA ALA A 132 11.77 -16.40 -24.97
C ALA A 132 10.53 -16.62 -24.09
N SER A 133 10.62 -16.31 -22.79
CA SER A 133 9.52 -16.39 -21.83
C SER A 133 9.14 -15.04 -21.27
N ASP A 134 9.55 -13.93 -21.91
CA ASP A 134 9.18 -12.59 -21.45
C ASP A 134 7.78 -12.18 -21.90
N GLY A 135 7.15 -12.93 -22.81
CA GLY A 135 5.74 -12.79 -23.17
C GLY A 135 5.43 -11.49 -23.90
N CYS A 136 6.42 -10.87 -24.53
CA CYS A 136 6.24 -9.62 -25.26
C CYS A 136 5.60 -9.82 -26.63
N GLU A 137 5.85 -10.97 -27.25
CA GLU A 137 5.26 -11.35 -28.53
C GLU A 137 4.08 -12.32 -28.36
N THR A 138 3.13 -12.23 -29.29
CA THR A 138 1.93 -13.06 -29.31
C THR A 138 1.55 -13.35 -30.78
N PRO A 139 1.01 -14.55 -31.11
CA PRO A 139 0.67 -15.66 -30.22
C PRO A 139 1.89 -16.39 -29.64
N PHE A 140 1.72 -17.03 -28.48
CA PHE A 140 2.74 -17.87 -27.87
C PHE A 140 2.91 -19.17 -28.66
N VAL A 141 4.16 -19.62 -28.82
CA VAL A 141 4.49 -20.91 -29.44
C VAL A 141 3.83 -22.07 -28.68
N ASN A 142 3.76 -21.98 -27.35
CA ASN A 142 3.11 -22.98 -26.49
C ASN A 142 1.73 -22.55 -25.99
N ALA A 143 0.97 -21.77 -26.77
CA ALA A 143 -0.37 -21.30 -26.38
C ALA A 143 -1.30 -22.42 -25.88
N ALA A 144 -1.27 -23.59 -26.52
CA ALA A 144 -2.08 -24.74 -26.12
C ALA A 144 -1.71 -25.29 -24.73
N GLU A 145 -0.45 -25.14 -24.30
CA GLU A 145 -0.01 -25.56 -22.98
C GLU A 145 -0.43 -24.56 -21.89
N VAL A 146 -0.51 -23.27 -22.24
CA VAL A 146 -0.85 -22.15 -21.34
C VAL A 146 -2.36 -22.03 -21.13
N ALA A 147 -3.17 -22.37 -22.13
CA ALA A 147 -4.63 -22.25 -22.06
C ALA A 147 -5.23 -22.92 -20.81
N GLY A 148 -6.03 -22.18 -20.05
CA GLY A 148 -6.69 -22.64 -18.82
C GLY A 148 -5.80 -22.69 -17.57
N LYS A 149 -4.51 -22.32 -17.69
CA LYS A 149 -3.49 -22.41 -16.64
C LYS A 149 -2.94 -21.03 -16.25
N VAL A 150 -2.03 -21.02 -15.28
CA VAL A 150 -1.31 -19.82 -14.86
C VAL A 150 -0.04 -19.68 -15.70
N ALA A 151 0.11 -18.54 -16.38
CA ALA A 151 1.29 -18.24 -17.18
C ALA A 151 2.42 -17.72 -16.28
N LEU A 152 3.62 -18.32 -16.37
CA LEU A 152 4.83 -17.82 -15.74
C LEU A 152 5.68 -17.08 -16.78
N ILE A 153 5.95 -15.81 -16.53
CA ILE A 153 6.54 -14.88 -17.50
C ILE A 153 7.73 -14.16 -16.87
N ASP A 154 8.83 -14.00 -17.60
CA ASP A 154 9.94 -13.19 -17.17
C ASP A 154 9.65 -11.69 -17.30
N ARG A 155 10.02 -10.92 -16.27
CA ARG A 155 10.16 -9.47 -16.42
C ARG A 155 11.24 -9.20 -17.48
N GLY A 156 10.88 -8.39 -18.47
CA GLY A 156 11.71 -8.18 -19.66
C GLY A 156 11.43 -6.83 -20.31
N THR A 157 11.41 -6.81 -21.63
CA THR A 157 11.52 -5.58 -22.44
C THR A 157 10.23 -4.77 -22.57
N CYS A 158 9.07 -5.42 -22.56
CA CYS A 158 7.76 -4.78 -22.63
C CYS A 158 7.12 -4.54 -21.24
N ALA A 159 6.09 -3.69 -21.20
CA ALA A 159 5.34 -3.37 -19.98
C ALA A 159 4.60 -4.59 -19.41
N PHE A 160 4.38 -4.64 -18.10
CA PHE A 160 3.70 -5.75 -17.42
C PHE A 160 2.29 -6.01 -17.97
N ALA A 161 1.50 -4.96 -18.20
CA ALA A 161 0.16 -5.12 -18.76
C ALA A 161 0.16 -5.74 -20.16
N ILE A 162 1.19 -5.49 -20.99
CA ILE A 162 1.33 -6.14 -22.31
C ILE A 162 1.53 -7.64 -22.12
N LYS A 163 2.43 -8.05 -21.21
CA LYS A 163 2.69 -9.46 -20.89
C LYS A 163 1.42 -10.18 -20.45
N VAL A 164 0.68 -9.57 -19.52
CA VAL A 164 -0.56 -10.14 -18.99
C VAL A 164 -1.66 -10.20 -20.07
N LYS A 165 -1.77 -9.16 -20.90
CA LYS A 165 -2.70 -9.15 -22.03
C LYS A 165 -2.37 -10.25 -23.06
N ASN A 166 -1.10 -10.44 -23.39
CA ASN A 166 -0.68 -11.50 -24.29
C ASN A 166 -0.99 -12.89 -23.71
N ALA A 167 -0.76 -13.10 -22.41
CA ALA A 167 -1.14 -14.33 -21.74
C ALA A 167 -2.64 -14.59 -21.79
N GLN A 168 -3.46 -13.57 -21.55
CA GLN A 168 -4.91 -13.63 -21.68
C GLN A 168 -5.35 -14.02 -23.09
N LEU A 169 -4.74 -13.43 -24.13
CA LEU A 169 -5.02 -13.75 -25.53
C LEU A 169 -4.66 -15.21 -25.88
N ASN A 170 -3.70 -15.79 -25.17
CA ASN A 170 -3.30 -17.20 -25.29
C ASN A 170 -4.05 -18.11 -24.28
N GLY A 171 -5.13 -17.62 -23.66
CA GLY A 171 -6.04 -18.40 -22.82
C GLY A 171 -5.58 -18.64 -21.39
N ALA A 172 -4.53 -17.96 -20.92
CA ALA A 172 -4.17 -18.00 -19.50
C ALA A 172 -5.32 -17.47 -18.63
N VAL A 173 -5.43 -17.98 -17.41
CA VAL A 173 -6.46 -17.57 -16.43
C VAL A 173 -5.88 -16.84 -15.22
N GLY A 174 -4.55 -16.70 -15.18
CA GLY A 174 -3.79 -15.94 -14.20
C GLY A 174 -2.34 -15.83 -14.65
N VAL A 175 -1.60 -14.87 -14.11
CA VAL A 175 -0.20 -14.63 -14.49
C VAL A 175 0.69 -14.48 -13.26
N ILE A 176 1.87 -15.09 -13.31
CA ILE A 176 2.99 -14.87 -12.40
C ILE A 176 4.12 -14.25 -13.22
N VAL A 177 4.54 -13.04 -12.86
CA VAL A 177 5.72 -12.40 -13.43
C VAL A 177 6.92 -12.64 -12.51
N ALA A 178 7.95 -13.31 -13.02
CA ALA A 178 9.23 -13.45 -12.34
C ALA A 178 10.02 -12.15 -12.49
N ASN A 179 10.31 -11.48 -11.36
CA ASN A 179 11.11 -10.25 -11.38
C ASN A 179 12.54 -10.52 -11.89
N ASN A 180 13.24 -9.47 -12.31
CA ASN A 180 14.65 -9.54 -12.73
C ASN A 180 15.61 -8.93 -11.68
N ALA A 181 15.09 -8.68 -10.48
CA ALA A 181 15.80 -8.16 -9.32
C ALA A 181 15.32 -8.86 -8.05
N ALA A 182 16.02 -8.60 -6.94
CA ALA A 182 15.60 -9.06 -5.62
C ALA A 182 14.29 -8.39 -5.17
N GLY A 183 13.50 -9.13 -4.39
CA GLY A 183 12.21 -8.67 -3.89
C GLY A 183 11.13 -8.58 -4.96
N VAL A 184 9.95 -8.12 -4.53
CA VAL A 184 8.76 -7.90 -5.35
C VAL A 184 8.44 -6.40 -5.40
N GLN A 185 7.63 -6.00 -6.37
CA GLN A 185 7.13 -4.64 -6.49
C GLN A 185 5.74 -4.65 -7.13
N THR A 186 5.01 -3.56 -6.97
CA THR A 186 3.78 -3.32 -7.73
C THR A 186 4.09 -3.24 -9.23
N MET A 187 3.25 -3.91 -10.03
CA MET A 187 3.32 -3.90 -11.48
C MET A 187 2.40 -2.82 -12.04
N GLY A 188 2.99 -1.79 -12.65
CA GLY A 188 2.26 -0.71 -13.32
C GLY A 188 1.71 -1.11 -14.69
N ASN A 189 0.69 -0.38 -15.15
CA ASN A 189 0.08 -0.56 -16.47
C ASN A 189 1.01 -0.07 -17.60
N ALA A 190 0.63 -0.31 -18.86
CA ALA A 190 1.28 0.26 -20.03
C ALA A 190 0.86 1.73 -20.27
N ALA A 191 1.55 2.39 -21.19
CA ALA A 191 1.18 3.71 -21.71
C ALA A 191 0.97 3.62 -23.23
N PRO A 192 -0.26 3.83 -23.75
CA PRO A 192 -1.51 4.08 -23.02
C PRO A 192 -1.98 2.86 -22.18
N PRO A 193 -2.82 3.07 -21.15
CA PRO A 193 -3.30 1.98 -20.29
C PRO A 193 -4.10 0.93 -21.05
N ILE A 194 -3.85 -0.34 -20.76
CA ILE A 194 -4.68 -1.47 -21.22
C ILE A 194 -5.78 -1.68 -20.20
N THR A 195 -7.04 -1.63 -20.63
CA THR A 195 -8.23 -1.62 -19.75
C THR A 195 -9.08 -2.88 -19.84
N ASP A 196 -8.80 -3.78 -20.78
CA ASP A 196 -9.57 -4.99 -21.05
C ASP A 196 -8.84 -6.28 -20.60
N ILE A 197 -7.98 -6.15 -19.59
CA ILE A 197 -7.40 -7.29 -18.86
C ILE A 197 -8.40 -7.77 -17.81
N THR A 198 -8.75 -9.05 -17.87
CA THR A 198 -9.79 -9.68 -17.03
C THR A 198 -9.25 -10.83 -16.18
N ILE A 199 -7.94 -11.11 -16.25
CA ILE A 199 -7.27 -12.14 -15.44
C ILE A 199 -6.37 -11.51 -14.36
N PRO A 200 -6.26 -12.11 -13.17
CA PRO A 200 -5.40 -11.60 -12.12
C PRO A 200 -3.91 -11.84 -12.42
N ALA A 201 -3.05 -10.95 -11.96
CA ALA A 201 -1.61 -11.05 -12.12
C ALA A 201 -0.86 -10.68 -10.83
N ILE A 202 0.20 -11.44 -10.56
CA ILE A 202 1.13 -11.22 -9.44
C ILE A 202 2.57 -11.25 -9.92
N MET A 203 3.48 -10.69 -9.14
CA MET A 203 4.92 -10.78 -9.29
C MET A 203 5.51 -11.65 -8.19
N VAL A 204 6.55 -12.42 -8.49
CA VAL A 204 7.43 -13.05 -7.50
C VAL A 204 8.87 -12.56 -7.69
N SER A 205 9.73 -12.79 -6.69
CA SER A 205 11.14 -12.41 -6.78
C SER A 205 11.87 -13.15 -7.92
N GLN A 206 13.03 -12.65 -8.34
CA GLN A 206 13.86 -13.35 -9.34
C GLN A 206 14.24 -14.77 -8.91
N ALA A 207 14.59 -14.96 -7.64
CA ALA A 207 14.99 -16.26 -7.10
C ALA A 207 13.82 -17.25 -7.10
N ASP A 208 12.63 -16.80 -6.70
CA ASP A 208 11.44 -17.65 -6.68
C ASP A 208 11.00 -17.98 -8.10
N GLY A 209 10.99 -16.99 -9.01
CA GLY A 209 10.72 -17.22 -10.42
C GLY A 209 11.65 -18.26 -11.06
N ALA A 210 12.95 -18.20 -10.76
CA ALA A 210 13.92 -19.21 -11.21
C ALA A 210 13.61 -20.61 -10.63
N ARG A 211 13.21 -20.69 -9.35
CA ARG A 211 12.80 -21.95 -8.71
C ARG A 211 11.57 -22.57 -9.38
N LEU A 212 10.58 -21.74 -9.72
CA LEU A 212 9.36 -22.20 -10.41
C LEU A 212 9.69 -22.68 -11.83
N LYS A 213 10.45 -21.90 -12.61
CA LYS A 213 10.85 -22.28 -13.98
C LYS A 213 11.69 -23.54 -14.04
N GLY A 214 12.54 -23.77 -13.03
CA GLY A 214 13.38 -24.96 -12.92
C GLY A 214 12.65 -26.24 -12.52
N SER A 215 11.34 -26.17 -12.25
CA SER A 215 10.55 -27.28 -11.73
C SER A 215 9.42 -27.66 -12.69
N ALA A 216 9.28 -28.96 -12.99
CA ALA A 216 8.16 -29.47 -13.77
C ALA A 216 6.94 -29.73 -12.88
N GLY A 217 5.74 -29.50 -13.42
CA GLY A 217 4.48 -29.80 -12.72
C GLY A 217 4.18 -28.88 -11.53
N VAL A 218 4.60 -27.60 -11.62
CA VAL A 218 4.32 -26.61 -10.58
C VAL A 218 2.82 -26.39 -10.44
N VAL A 219 2.31 -26.45 -9.21
CA VAL A 219 0.93 -26.08 -8.87
C VAL A 219 0.97 -24.98 -7.82
N ALA A 220 0.33 -23.86 -8.14
CA ALA A 220 0.34 -22.68 -7.27
C ALA A 220 -1.05 -22.06 -7.12
N ALA A 221 -1.30 -21.46 -5.96
CA ALA A 221 -2.51 -20.71 -5.61
C ALA A 221 -2.12 -19.48 -4.78
N LEU A 222 -2.98 -18.46 -4.75
CA LEU A 222 -2.86 -17.46 -3.69
C LEU A 222 -3.43 -18.00 -2.37
N TYR A 223 -2.75 -17.65 -1.29
CA TYR A 223 -3.06 -18.04 0.08
C TYR A 223 -2.94 -16.81 0.99
N GLU A 224 -3.94 -16.59 1.84
CA GLU A 224 -3.89 -15.56 2.87
C GLU A 224 -3.32 -16.14 4.16
N ASP A 225 -2.21 -15.58 4.61
CA ASP A 225 -1.56 -15.95 5.86
C ASP A 225 -2.08 -15.07 7.01
N PRO A 226 -2.88 -15.61 7.95
CA PRO A 226 -3.48 -14.82 9.02
C PRO A 226 -2.46 -14.41 10.10
N GLU A 227 -1.25 -14.97 10.10
CA GLU A 227 -0.22 -14.64 11.09
C GLU A 227 0.66 -13.46 10.66
N LEU A 228 0.60 -13.08 9.38
CA LEU A 228 1.40 -12.00 8.80
C LEU A 228 0.50 -10.88 8.30
N LEU A 229 0.94 -9.64 8.46
CA LEU A 229 0.22 -8.46 7.97
C LEU A 229 0.75 -8.04 6.60
N GLN A 230 -0.12 -7.71 5.67
CA GLN A 230 0.23 -7.21 4.34
C GLN A 230 1.05 -5.92 4.46
N GLY A 231 2.16 -5.80 3.72
CA GLY A 231 3.03 -4.62 3.79
C GLY A 231 3.88 -4.48 5.07
N THR A 232 4.08 -5.55 5.83
CA THR A 232 4.94 -5.55 7.04
C THR A 232 6.11 -6.54 6.92
N ASP A 233 7.08 -6.52 7.84
CA ASP A 233 7.99 -7.64 8.02
C ASP A 233 7.35 -8.77 8.86
N THR A 234 8.10 -9.81 9.20
CA THR A 234 7.62 -10.92 10.04
C THR A 234 7.46 -10.55 11.52
N ALA A 235 7.95 -9.38 11.94
CA ALA A 235 7.76 -8.83 13.27
C ALA A 235 6.58 -7.83 13.33
N GLY A 236 5.83 -7.67 12.24
CA GLY A 236 4.70 -6.73 12.16
C GLY A 236 5.12 -5.26 12.01
N ARG A 237 6.36 -4.99 11.61
CA ARG A 237 6.83 -3.62 11.34
C ARG A 237 6.48 -3.20 9.93
N THR A 238 5.79 -2.07 9.78
CA THR A 238 5.34 -1.56 8.49
C THR A 238 6.51 -1.24 7.57
N ARG A 239 6.47 -1.71 6.33
CA ARG A 239 7.51 -1.47 5.32
C ARG A 239 7.48 -0.03 4.84
N LEU A 240 8.67 0.49 4.52
CA LEU A 240 8.85 1.79 3.87
C LEU A 240 9.23 1.57 2.41
N TYR A 241 8.68 2.43 1.53
CA TYR A 241 8.87 2.34 0.10
C TYR A 241 10.34 2.39 -0.31
N SER A 242 10.88 1.22 -0.67
CA SER A 242 12.31 1.02 -0.97
C SER A 242 12.48 0.37 -2.36
N PRO A 243 12.09 1.06 -3.45
CA PRO A 243 12.15 0.49 -4.80
C PRO A 243 13.59 0.20 -5.22
N SER A 244 13.79 -0.75 -6.15
CA SER A 244 15.12 -1.13 -6.65
C SER A 244 15.92 0.01 -7.31
N VAL A 245 15.21 1.00 -7.82
CA VAL A 245 15.76 2.25 -8.37
C VAL A 245 15.20 3.42 -7.56
N VAL A 246 16.07 4.36 -7.20
CA VAL A 246 15.66 5.56 -6.46
C VAL A 246 14.57 6.30 -7.23
N ALA A 247 13.41 6.42 -6.61
CA ALA A 247 12.34 7.30 -7.03
C ALA A 247 12.53 8.65 -6.33
N GLY A 248 12.88 9.69 -7.08
CA GLY A 248 13.08 11.03 -6.55
C GLY A 248 11.83 11.53 -5.83
N GLY A 249 11.99 12.07 -4.61
CA GLY A 249 10.87 12.48 -3.75
C GLY A 249 10.20 11.33 -3.00
N SER A 250 10.13 10.13 -3.59
CA SER A 250 9.41 9.01 -2.98
C SER A 250 10.27 8.13 -2.07
N THR A 251 11.48 7.76 -2.52
CA THR A 251 12.26 6.72 -1.86
C THR A 251 12.48 7.02 -0.38
N PHE A 252 12.04 6.02 0.38
CA PHE A 252 11.85 5.83 1.82
C PHE A 252 11.03 6.85 2.61
N SER A 253 10.54 7.94 1.99
CA SER A 253 9.65 8.91 2.67
C SER A 253 8.17 8.48 2.68
N HIS A 254 7.88 7.25 2.27
CA HIS A 254 6.52 6.72 2.08
C HIS A 254 6.38 5.33 2.67
N PHE A 255 5.15 4.93 2.97
CA PHE A 255 4.82 3.52 3.17
C PHE A 255 5.01 2.74 1.88
N ASP A 256 5.33 1.46 2.01
CA ASP A 256 5.46 0.56 0.88
C ASP A 256 4.13 0.41 0.11
N THR A 257 4.19 0.19 -1.19
CA THR A 257 3.00 0.02 -2.06
C THR A 257 2.35 -1.35 -1.93
N ASP A 258 2.86 -2.16 -1.00
CA ASP A 258 2.38 -3.49 -0.65
C ASP A 258 1.48 -3.48 0.58
N LEU A 259 1.17 -2.30 1.14
CA LEU A 259 0.18 -2.19 2.22
C LEU A 259 -1.22 -2.48 1.67
N GLN A 260 -2.03 -3.18 2.46
CA GLN A 260 -3.44 -3.38 2.19
C GLN A 260 -4.20 -3.24 3.51
N PRO A 261 -5.24 -2.37 3.59
CA PRO A 261 -5.61 -1.37 2.58
C PRO A 261 -4.49 -0.35 2.31
N ASN A 262 -4.54 0.26 1.13
CA ASN A 262 -3.57 1.31 0.76
C ASN A 262 -3.63 2.48 1.76
N ALA A 263 -2.48 3.09 2.04
CA ALA A 263 -2.34 4.18 2.99
C ALA A 263 -2.07 5.54 2.30
N LEU A 264 -2.50 6.62 2.96
CA LEU A 264 -2.37 8.01 2.52
C LEU A 264 -0.94 8.41 2.20
N MET A 265 0.03 7.92 2.97
CA MET A 265 1.46 8.22 2.78
C MET A 265 2.19 7.18 1.92
N GLU A 266 1.48 6.46 1.04
CA GLU A 266 2.08 5.73 -0.07
C GLU A 266 2.51 6.67 -1.21
N PRO A 267 3.48 6.27 -2.06
CA PRO A 267 4.06 7.17 -3.06
C PRO A 267 3.13 7.51 -4.25
N PHE A 268 1.98 6.86 -4.37
CA PHE A 268 1.05 7.03 -5.48
C PHE A 268 -0.37 7.23 -4.95
N ASP A 269 -1.14 8.07 -5.64
CA ASP A 269 -2.56 8.28 -5.32
C ASP A 269 -3.35 7.04 -5.71
N THR A 270 -3.99 6.41 -4.73
CA THR A 270 -4.80 5.20 -4.92
C THR A 270 -6.26 5.52 -4.62
N PRO A 271 -7.22 5.11 -5.47
CA PRO A 271 -8.64 5.43 -5.29
C PRO A 271 -9.24 4.90 -3.97
N GLU A 272 -8.61 3.90 -3.36
CA GLU A 272 -9.03 3.30 -2.08
C GLU A 272 -8.81 4.25 -0.89
N VAL A 273 -7.87 5.20 -1.00
CA VAL A 273 -7.55 6.14 0.09
C VAL A 273 -8.65 7.19 0.22
N GLN A 274 -9.47 7.05 1.27
CA GLN A 274 -10.50 8.02 1.63
C GLN A 274 -10.01 9.01 2.68
N ALA A 275 -8.97 9.79 2.35
CA ALA A 275 -8.32 10.73 3.27
C ALA A 275 -9.24 11.79 3.90
N HIS A 276 -10.42 11.99 3.32
CA HIS A 276 -11.47 12.85 3.86
C HIS A 276 -12.18 12.24 5.08
N LEU A 277 -12.10 10.93 5.32
CA LEU A 277 -12.73 10.22 6.46
C LEU A 277 -11.73 9.42 7.29
N ASN A 278 -10.75 8.79 6.62
CA ASN A 278 -9.74 7.95 7.22
C ASN A 278 -8.35 8.37 6.72
N ILE A 279 -7.48 8.74 7.66
CA ILE A 279 -6.08 9.07 7.40
C ILE A 279 -5.14 7.98 7.93
N ASP A 280 -5.65 6.76 8.11
CA ASP A 280 -4.91 5.49 8.29
C ASP A 280 -3.82 5.50 9.39
N LEU A 281 -2.63 4.99 9.08
CA LEU A 281 -1.44 4.94 9.93
C LEU A 281 -0.82 6.32 10.13
N THR A 282 -1.19 7.31 9.32
CA THR A 282 -0.55 8.63 9.28
C THR A 282 -0.54 9.36 10.64
N PRO A 283 -1.61 9.39 11.46
CA PRO A 283 -1.55 9.94 12.81
C PRO A 283 -0.56 9.20 13.72
N ALA A 284 -0.48 7.87 13.59
CA ALA A 284 0.42 7.06 14.40
C ALA A 284 1.88 7.34 14.04
N LEU A 285 2.17 7.51 12.75
CA LEU A 285 3.45 8.02 12.24
C LEU A 285 3.77 9.37 12.88
N PHE A 286 2.84 10.33 12.88
CA PHE A 286 3.06 11.64 13.48
C PHE A 286 3.38 11.56 14.96
N ALA A 287 2.68 10.70 15.71
CA ALA A 287 2.98 10.49 17.12
C ALA A 287 4.35 9.85 17.35
N ASP A 288 4.80 8.95 16.49
CA ASP A 288 6.15 8.36 16.56
C ASP A 288 7.26 9.38 16.24
N ILE A 289 6.97 10.42 15.46
CA ILE A 289 7.89 11.53 15.19
C ILE A 289 7.70 12.76 16.09
N GLY A 290 6.91 12.63 17.17
CA GLY A 290 6.85 13.61 18.26
C GLY A 290 5.64 14.56 18.25
N TRP A 291 4.71 14.43 17.31
CA TRP A 291 3.48 15.21 17.35
C TRP A 291 2.55 14.76 18.47
N THR A 292 1.84 15.71 19.06
CA THR A 292 0.74 15.41 19.98
C THR A 292 -0.56 15.30 19.19
N LEU A 293 -1.24 14.16 19.33
CA LEU A 293 -2.52 13.92 18.65
C LEU A 293 -3.69 14.42 19.49
N ASN A 294 -4.65 15.09 18.85
CA ASN A 294 -5.93 15.41 19.49
C ASN A 294 -6.85 14.18 19.50
N ARG A 295 -6.83 13.41 20.60
CA ARG A 295 -7.73 12.27 20.84
C ARG A 295 -8.95 12.65 21.69
N GLY A 296 -9.26 13.94 21.78
CA GLY A 296 -10.44 14.43 22.49
C GLY A 296 -11.74 14.13 21.74
N LEU A 297 -12.84 14.62 22.31
CA LEU A 297 -14.14 14.61 21.66
C LEU A 297 -14.33 15.92 20.88
N ALA A 298 -14.88 15.82 19.68
CA ALA A 298 -15.23 16.96 18.86
C ALA A 298 -16.27 17.84 19.57
N LYS A 299 -16.14 19.15 19.35
CA LYS A 299 -17.00 20.14 19.99
C LYS A 299 -17.48 21.17 18.97
N LEU A 300 -18.76 21.52 19.07
CA LEU A 300 -19.33 22.67 18.37
C LEU A 300 -19.47 23.81 19.40
N GLY A 301 -18.52 24.75 19.38
CA GLY A 301 -18.32 25.70 20.47
C GLY A 301 -17.95 24.96 21.77
N ASN A 302 -18.75 25.13 22.82
CA ASN A 302 -18.55 24.44 24.09
C ASN A 302 -19.34 23.12 24.22
N CYS A 303 -20.12 22.74 23.20
CA CYS A 303 -20.96 21.55 23.23
C CYS A 303 -20.18 20.32 22.72
N ASN A 304 -20.16 19.24 23.50
CA ASN A 304 -19.50 17.98 23.16
C ASN A 304 -20.42 17.09 22.32
N THR A 305 -19.95 16.66 21.15
CA THR A 305 -20.72 15.83 20.20
C THR A 305 -20.65 14.33 20.51
N LEU A 306 -19.84 13.92 21.50
CA LEU A 306 -19.53 12.52 21.82
C LEU A 306 -18.78 11.76 20.70
N VAL A 307 -18.38 12.45 19.63
CA VAL A 307 -17.62 11.86 18.52
C VAL A 307 -16.13 12.11 18.76
N PRO A 308 -15.27 11.08 18.81
CA PRO A 308 -13.83 11.27 18.88
C PRO A 308 -13.31 12.08 17.69
N THR A 309 -12.39 13.01 17.93
CA THR A 309 -11.73 13.77 16.85
C THR A 309 -10.87 12.85 15.97
N LEU A 310 -10.18 11.91 16.60
CA LEU A 310 -9.36 10.88 15.97
C LEU A 310 -9.59 9.55 16.70
N GLU A 311 -9.95 8.52 15.96
CA GLU A 311 -10.08 7.16 16.43
C GLU A 311 -8.83 6.33 16.12
N THR A 312 -8.76 5.16 16.76
CA THR A 312 -7.80 4.10 16.42
C THR A 312 -7.97 3.72 14.94
N GLY A 313 -6.87 3.43 14.25
CA GLY A 313 -6.87 3.10 12.83
C GLY A 313 -7.03 4.28 11.87
N GLY A 314 -7.07 5.53 12.37
CA GLY A 314 -6.97 6.73 11.54
C GLY A 314 -8.28 7.41 11.15
N LEU A 315 -9.44 6.90 11.61
CA LEU A 315 -10.74 7.54 11.36
C LEU A 315 -10.83 8.90 12.06
N ILE A 316 -11.32 9.91 11.35
CA ILE A 316 -11.40 11.31 11.82
C ILE A 316 -12.81 11.93 11.76
N PRO A 317 -13.90 11.21 12.10
CA PRO A 317 -15.26 11.73 11.94
C PRO A 317 -15.50 13.00 12.77
N GLY A 318 -14.91 13.11 13.97
CA GLY A 318 -15.06 14.31 14.80
C GLY A 318 -14.29 15.53 14.28
N ALA A 319 -13.14 15.32 13.63
CA ALA A 319 -12.43 16.41 12.96
C ALA A 319 -13.27 16.94 11.77
N ASN A 320 -13.88 16.04 11.01
CA ASN A 320 -14.78 16.40 9.91
C ASN A 320 -16.00 17.18 10.40
N ILE A 321 -16.66 16.73 11.47
CA ILE A 321 -17.78 17.47 12.07
C ILE A 321 -17.38 18.90 12.46
N SER A 322 -16.14 19.09 12.95
CA SER A 322 -15.63 20.41 13.34
C SER A 322 -15.34 21.30 12.13
N ALA A 323 -14.78 20.72 11.07
CA ALA A 323 -14.53 21.39 9.80
C ALA A 323 -15.85 21.76 9.10
N GLU A 324 -16.78 20.82 9.00
CA GLU A 324 -18.10 21.00 8.39
C GLU A 324 -18.90 22.08 9.09
N ASN A 325 -18.87 22.10 10.43
CA ASN A 325 -19.47 23.20 11.18
C ASN A 325 -18.92 24.57 10.79
N SER A 326 -17.63 24.68 10.48
CA SER A 326 -17.04 25.94 10.03
C SER A 326 -17.51 26.32 8.63
N LEU A 327 -17.60 25.34 7.72
CA LEU A 327 -18.09 25.51 6.35
C LEU A 327 -19.58 25.88 6.32
N CYS A 328 -20.44 25.10 6.99
CA CYS A 328 -21.87 25.35 7.09
C CYS A 328 -22.18 26.73 7.65
N LYS A 329 -21.42 27.19 8.67
CA LYS A 329 -21.57 28.55 9.22
C LYS A 329 -21.23 29.62 8.18
N ALA A 330 -20.10 29.47 7.49
CA ALA A 330 -19.66 30.44 6.50
C ALA A 330 -20.64 30.55 5.32
N GLN A 331 -21.16 29.41 4.85
CA GLN A 331 -22.09 29.35 3.72
C GLN A 331 -23.51 29.80 4.08
N ASN A 332 -23.93 29.65 5.33
CA ASN A 332 -25.28 29.96 5.81
C ASN A 332 -25.30 31.10 6.83
N ALA A 333 -24.41 32.08 6.69
CA ALA A 333 -24.32 33.22 7.60
C ALA A 333 -25.68 33.94 7.73
N GLY A 334 -26.19 34.05 8.96
CA GLY A 334 -27.52 34.61 9.24
C GLY A 334 -28.72 33.74 8.82
N ASN A 335 -28.49 32.59 8.18
CA ASN A 335 -29.51 31.61 7.81
C ASN A 335 -29.44 30.39 8.73
N ARG A 336 -30.14 30.46 9.86
CA ARG A 336 -30.15 29.37 10.87
C ARG A 336 -30.67 28.05 10.33
N LEU A 337 -31.71 28.06 9.49
CA LEU A 337 -32.29 26.83 8.94
C LEU A 337 -31.31 26.15 7.99
N GLY A 338 -30.68 26.92 7.10
CA GLY A 338 -29.66 26.39 6.18
C GLY A 338 -28.47 25.76 6.91
N TYR A 339 -27.96 26.41 7.95
CA TYR A 339 -26.90 25.85 8.79
C TYR A 339 -27.29 24.51 9.45
N LEU A 340 -28.51 24.43 10.03
CA LEU A 340 -28.96 23.20 10.68
C LEU A 340 -29.17 22.06 9.69
N THR A 341 -29.70 22.34 8.50
CA THR A 341 -29.84 21.36 7.42
C THR A 341 -28.47 20.83 6.99
N CYS A 342 -27.51 21.72 6.73
CA CYS A 342 -26.14 21.36 6.34
C CYS A 342 -25.47 20.43 7.37
N MET A 343 -25.58 20.75 8.66
CA MET A 343 -25.04 19.91 9.73
C MET A 343 -25.76 18.56 9.89
N ASP A 344 -27.10 18.53 9.74
CA ASP A 344 -27.87 17.29 9.84
C ASP A 344 -27.58 16.33 8.67
N GLU A 345 -27.44 16.87 7.46
CA GLU A 345 -27.08 16.11 6.26
C GLU A 345 -25.71 15.43 6.42
N HIS A 346 -24.69 16.18 6.84
CA HIS A 346 -23.36 15.62 7.08
C HIS A 346 -23.37 14.55 8.20
N ALA A 347 -24.08 14.80 9.31
CA ALA A 347 -24.18 13.83 10.40
C ALA A 347 -24.92 12.55 9.97
N ARG A 348 -25.93 12.65 9.09
CA ARG A 348 -26.60 11.50 8.48
C ARG A 348 -25.67 10.73 7.56
N GLU A 349 -24.88 11.41 6.74
CA GLU A 349 -23.92 10.77 5.86
C GLU A 349 -22.90 9.95 6.65
N LEU A 350 -22.28 10.53 7.66
CA LEU A 350 -21.34 9.82 8.55
C LEU A 350 -22.02 8.62 9.24
N GLN A 351 -23.27 8.75 9.67
CA GLN A 351 -24.00 7.65 10.29
C GLN A 351 -24.34 6.54 9.29
N ASN A 352 -24.71 6.88 8.07
CA ASN A 352 -25.01 5.91 7.00
C ASN A 352 -23.76 5.14 6.58
N GLN A 353 -22.59 5.78 6.62
CA GLN A 353 -21.29 5.15 6.40
C GLN A 353 -20.82 4.30 7.60
N GLY A 354 -21.53 4.35 8.74
CA GLY A 354 -21.13 3.67 9.97
C GLY A 354 -20.00 4.35 10.74
N ALA A 355 -19.57 5.54 10.33
CA ALA A 355 -18.48 6.30 10.96
C ALA A 355 -18.90 6.91 12.32
N ILE A 356 -20.20 7.09 12.57
CA ILE A 356 -20.74 7.48 13.87
C ILE A 356 -22.00 6.69 14.22
N SER A 357 -22.24 6.50 15.51
CA SER A 357 -23.48 5.90 16.04
C SER A 357 -24.68 6.86 15.94
N ARG A 358 -25.91 6.31 16.06
CA ARG A 358 -27.13 7.13 16.15
C ARG A 358 -27.14 8.08 17.35
N ILE A 359 -26.52 7.68 18.47
CA ILE A 359 -26.40 8.52 19.66
C ILE A 359 -25.50 9.72 19.37
N GLN A 360 -24.37 9.47 18.72
CA GLN A 360 -23.44 10.52 18.29
C GLN A 360 -24.07 11.46 17.27
N GLN A 361 -24.80 10.94 16.27
CA GLN A 361 -25.56 11.75 15.31
C GLN A 361 -26.52 12.71 16.02
N ALA A 362 -27.32 12.21 16.97
CA ALA A 362 -28.22 13.03 17.75
C ALA A 362 -27.48 14.09 18.58
N ALA A 363 -26.33 13.74 19.17
CA ALA A 363 -25.50 14.67 19.94
C ALA A 363 -24.90 15.78 19.06
N VAL A 364 -24.45 15.46 17.84
CA VAL A 364 -24.00 16.45 16.85
C VAL A 364 -25.13 17.44 16.54
N PHE A 365 -26.33 16.94 16.25
CA PHE A 365 -27.48 17.80 15.96
C PHE A 365 -27.83 18.71 17.15
N VAL A 366 -27.90 18.16 18.37
CA VAL A 366 -28.11 18.94 19.60
C VAL A 366 -27.05 20.03 19.76
N CYS A 367 -25.79 19.73 19.50
CA CYS A 367 -24.73 20.73 19.56
C CYS A 367 -24.85 21.79 18.47
N ALA A 368 -25.24 21.43 17.24
CA ALA A 368 -25.46 22.37 16.15
C ALA A 368 -26.55 23.39 16.52
N THR A 369 -27.64 22.98 17.19
CA THR A 369 -28.69 23.93 17.64
C THR A 369 -28.19 25.03 18.58
N LYS A 370 -27.04 24.84 19.24
CA LYS A 370 -26.44 25.82 20.16
C LYS A 370 -25.48 26.78 19.46
N VAL A 371 -25.12 26.50 18.21
CA VAL A 371 -24.28 27.38 17.39
C VAL A 371 -25.10 28.54 16.87
N ARG A 372 -24.46 29.71 16.79
CA ARG A 372 -24.99 30.92 16.15
C ARG A 372 -24.24 31.10 14.82
N PRO A 373 -24.86 30.71 13.68
CA PRO A 373 -24.26 30.83 12.35
C PRO A 373 -24.30 32.27 11.82
#